data_AF-A6N0K9-F1
#
_entry.id   AF-A6N0K9-F1
#
_cell.length_a   1.000
_cell.length_b   1.000
_cell.length_c   1.000
_cell.angle_alpha   90.00
_cell.angle_beta   90.00
_cell.angle_gamma   90.00
#
_symmetry.space_group_name_H-M   'P 1'
#
loop_
_entity.id
_entity.type
_entity.pdbx_description
1 polymer ?
#
loop_
_entity_poly.entity_id
_entity_poly.type
_entity_poly.pdbx_seq_one_letter_code
_entity_poly.pdbx_strand_id
1 'polypeptide(L)' 'LQVDAWFGTRRTMAAIRTAISHGQNLITGVTKGYRYKMRFVYAHFPINASITNSNTAIEIRNFLGEKKVRKVDMLEG' A
#
# COMPACT_ATOMS: atom_id res chain seq x y z
N LEU A 1 8.52 0.37 23.62
CA LEU A 1 7.62 -0.79 23.44
C LEU A 1 8.42 -2.03 23.81
N GLN A 2 7.99 -2.78 24.83
CA GLN A 2 8.65 -4.00 25.29
C GLN A 2 7.82 -5.20 24.87
N VAL A 3 8.45 -6.23 24.28
CA VAL A 3 7.79 -7.47 23.85
C VAL A 3 8.67 -8.62 24.33
N ASP A 4 8.16 -9.39 25.28
CA ASP A 4 8.88 -10.50 25.89
C ASP A 4 8.26 -11.83 25.44
N ALA A 5 9.11 -12.81 25.16
CA ALA A 5 8.70 -14.18 24.94
C ALA A 5 9.68 -15.13 25.63
N TRP A 6 9.15 -16.11 26.35
CA TRP A 6 9.95 -17.12 27.03
C TRP A 6 9.96 -18.41 26.22
N PHE A 7 11.11 -19.10 26.23
CA PHE A 7 11.32 -20.35 25.49
C PHE A 7 11.01 -20.25 23.99
N GLY A 8 11.45 -19.17 23.36
CA GLY A 8 11.18 -18.89 21.95
C GLY A 8 11.91 -19.83 20.99
N THR A 9 11.15 -20.66 20.26
CA THR A 9 11.66 -21.38 19.08
C THR A 9 11.97 -20.40 17.94
N ARG A 10 12.74 -20.84 16.92
CA ARG A 10 13.11 -20.00 15.76
C ARG A 10 11.90 -19.32 15.11
N ARG A 11 10.77 -20.03 15.00
CA ARG A 11 9.51 -19.50 14.46
C ARG A 11 8.94 -18.39 15.33
N THR A 12 8.97 -18.56 16.65
CA THR A 12 8.48 -17.58 17.63
C THR A 12 9.32 -16.31 17.59
N MET A 13 10.65 -16.44 17.52
CA MET A 13 11.55 -15.29 17.41
C MET A 13 11.34 -14.49 16.12
N ALA A 14 11.04 -15.15 15.00
CA ALA A 14 10.71 -14.47 13.75
C ALA A 14 9.41 -13.65 13.87
N ALA A 15 8.37 -14.22 14.48
CA ALA A 15 7.10 -13.55 14.69
C ALA A 15 7.22 -12.30 15.57
N ILE A 16 8.04 -12.34 16.63
CA ILE A 16 8.27 -11.20 17.52
C ILE A 16 8.87 -10.01 16.77
N ARG A 17 9.86 -10.25 15.90
CA ARG A 17 10.48 -9.18 15.10
C ARG A 17 9.46 -8.50 14.18
N THR A 18 8.57 -9.30 13.56
CA THR A 18 7.48 -8.78 12.73
C THR A 18 6.47 -7.99 13.55
N ALA A 19 6.11 -8.46 14.75
CA ALA A 19 5.19 -7.73 15.62
C ALA A 19 5.76 -6.36 16.05
N ILE A 20 7.07 -6.30 16.37
CA ILE A 20 7.74 -5.05 16.74
C ILE A 20 7.74 -4.06 15.56
N SER A 21 8.06 -4.52 14.34
CA SER A 21 8.07 -3.64 13.16
C SER A 21 6.67 -3.14 12.80
N HIS A 22 5.63 -3.96 12.92
CA HIS A 22 4.25 -3.51 12.76
C HIS A 22 3.87 -2.45 13.81
N GLY A 23 4.21 -2.66 15.09
CA GLY A 23 3.96 -1.67 16.14
C GLY A 23 4.63 -0.32 15.87
N GLN A 24 5.89 -0.32 15.42
CA GLN A 24 6.60 0.91 15.02
C GLN A 24 5.94 1.60 13.82
N ASN A 25 5.48 0.82 12.85
CA ASN A 25 4.79 1.36 11.68
C ASN A 25 3.46 2.00 12.05
N LEU A 26 2.68 1.40 12.94
CA LEU A 26 1.42 1.98 13.41
C LEU A 26 1.64 3.31 14.13
N ILE A 27 2.62 3.39 15.04
CA ILE A 27 2.95 4.63 15.76
C ILE A 27 3.39 5.73 14.79
N THR A 28 4.25 5.39 13.83
CA THR A 28 4.70 6.34 12.80
C THR A 28 3.55 6.76 11.87
N GLY A 29 2.65 5.82 11.55
CA GLY A 29 1.48 6.05 10.71
C GLY A 29 0.52 7.09 11.28
N VAL A 30 0.23 7.04 12.58
CA VAL A 30 -0.67 8.02 13.22
C VAL A 30 -0.02 9.40 13.38
N THR A 31 1.31 9.44 13.57
CA THR A 31 2.02 10.72 13.82
C THR A 31 2.43 11.46 12.54
N LYS A 32 2.82 10.73 11.48
CA LYS A 32 3.34 11.31 10.23
C LYS A 32 2.55 10.90 8.98
N GLY A 33 1.85 9.77 9.02
CA GLY A 33 1.22 9.17 7.84
C GLY A 33 2.23 8.50 6.90
N TYR A 34 1.70 7.81 5.88
CA TYR A 34 2.47 7.16 4.81
C TYR A 34 2.08 7.73 3.45
N ARG A 35 3.07 7.92 2.56
CA ARG A 35 2.82 8.36 1.18
C ARG A 35 3.51 7.43 0.19
N TYR A 36 2.72 6.72 -0.60
CA TYR A 36 3.19 5.96 -1.75
C TYR A 36 3.18 6.86 -2.99
N LYS A 37 4.33 7.01 -3.66
CA LYS A 37 4.45 7.72 -4.94
C LYS A 37 4.65 6.71 -6.06
N MET A 38 3.76 6.71 -7.03
CA MET A 38 3.83 5.84 -8.21
C MET A 38 4.07 6.67 -9.46
N ARG A 39 4.77 6.11 -10.44
CA ARG A 39 5.02 6.74 -11.74
C ARG A 39 4.50 5.83 -12.85
N PHE A 40 3.66 6.39 -13.72
CA PHE A 40 3.21 5.70 -14.93
C PHE A 40 4.32 5.72 -15.98
N VAL A 41 4.55 4.58 -16.63
CA VAL A 41 5.54 4.41 -17.69
C VAL A 41 4.82 3.87 -18.92
N TYR A 42 5.11 4.45 -20.08
CA TYR A 42 4.56 4.04 -21.37
C TYR A 42 5.61 4.23 -22.46
N ALA A 43 5.50 3.44 -23.53
CA ALA A 43 6.30 3.61 -24.75
C ALA A 43 5.46 4.13 -25.91
N HIS A 44 4.35 3.46 -26.22
CA HIS A 44 3.48 3.78 -27.37
C HIS A 44 2.12 4.36 -26.97
N PHE A 45 1.47 3.76 -25.95
CA PHE A 45 0.13 4.17 -25.52
C PHE A 45 0.22 5.04 -24.26
N PRO A 46 -0.05 6.35 -24.33
CA PRO A 46 -0.05 7.20 -23.15
C PRO A 46 -1.18 6.80 -22.21
N ILE A 47 -0.82 6.51 -20.96
CA ILE A 47 -1.78 6.05 -19.92
C ILE A 47 -2.35 7.28 -19.22
N ASN A 48 -3.68 7.34 -19.11
CA ASN A 48 -4.37 8.40 -18.36
C ASN A 48 -4.89 7.82 -17.04
N ALA A 49 -4.51 8.45 -15.92
CA ALA A 49 -4.99 8.09 -14.58
C ALA A 49 -5.80 9.26 -14.00
N SER A 50 -7.02 8.98 -13.55
CA SER A 50 -7.90 9.96 -12.90
C SER A 50 -8.40 9.40 -11.58
N ILE A 51 -8.48 10.26 -10.56
CA ILE A 51 -9.09 9.89 -9.29
C ILE A 51 -10.57 10.30 -9.34
N THR A 52 -11.46 9.34 -9.14
CA THR A 52 -12.92 9.50 -9.24
C THR A 52 -13.56 9.19 -7.88
N ASN A 53 -14.88 9.42 -7.76
CA ASN A 53 -15.68 9.11 -6.57
C ASN A 53 -15.13 9.79 -5.31
N SER A 54 -15.07 11.11 -5.29
CA SER A 54 -14.63 11.87 -4.11
C SER A 54 -13.30 11.37 -3.52
N ASN A 55 -12.34 11.06 -4.39
CA ASN A 55 -11.01 10.60 -4.00
C ASN A 55 -10.99 9.21 -3.33
N THR A 56 -11.91 8.30 -3.73
CA THR A 56 -11.99 6.92 -3.19
C THR A 56 -11.69 5.83 -4.23
N ALA A 57 -11.58 6.17 -5.51
CA ALA A 57 -11.23 5.21 -6.55
C ALA A 57 -10.29 5.82 -7.60
N ILE A 58 -9.44 4.97 -8.17
CA ILE A 58 -8.54 5.34 -9.27
C ILE A 58 -9.02 4.64 -10.54
N GLU A 59 -9.23 5.43 -11.59
CA GLU A 59 -9.50 4.94 -12.94
C GLU A 59 -8.26 5.07 -13.81
N ILE A 60 -7.89 3.98 -14.49
CA ILE A 60 -6.82 3.92 -15.47
C ILE A 60 -7.45 3.69 -16.84
N ARG A 61 -7.15 4.59 -17.78
CA ARG A 61 -7.62 4.56 -19.17
C ARG A 61 -6.44 4.36 -20.12
N ASN A 62 -6.73 3.76 -21.27
CA ASN A 62 -5.76 3.50 -22.34
C ASN A 62 -4.55 2.64 -21.89
N PHE A 63 -4.77 1.74 -20.93
CA PHE A 63 -3.74 0.79 -20.52
C PHE A 63 -3.49 -0.19 -21.68
N LEU A 64 -2.28 -0.18 -22.25
CA LEU A 64 -1.90 -0.99 -23.42
C LEU A 64 -2.85 -0.85 -24.64
N GLY A 65 -3.51 0.31 -24.79
CA GLY A 65 -4.47 0.53 -25.88
C GLY A 65 -5.87 -0.05 -25.65
N GLU A 66 -6.17 -0.56 -24.44
CA GLU A 66 -7.49 -1.06 -24.10
C GLU A 66 -8.56 0.06 -24.09
N LYS A 67 -9.72 -0.20 -24.70
CA LYS A 67 -10.92 0.67 -24.57
C LYS A 67 -11.63 0.52 -23.22
N LYS A 68 -11.40 -0.59 -22.51
CA LYS A 68 -11.98 -0.84 -21.19
C LYS A 68 -11.29 0.04 -20.14
N VAL A 69 -12.09 0.72 -19.33
CA VAL A 69 -11.57 1.46 -18.16
C VAL A 69 -11.32 0.48 -17.02
N ARG A 70 -10.11 0.52 -16.44
CA ARG A 70 -9.77 -0.25 -15.24
C ARG A 70 -10.00 0.62 -14.02
N LYS A 71 -10.94 0.25 -13.17
CA LYS A 71 -11.23 0.92 -11.91
C LYS A 71 -10.68 0.09 -10.75
N VAL A 72 -9.98 0.74 -9.84
CA VAL A 72 -9.53 0.15 -8.57
C VAL A 72 -10.06 1.03 -7.45
N ASP A 73 -10.89 0.44 -6.60
CA ASP A 73 -11.36 1.11 -5.39
C ASP A 73 -10.24 1.10 -4.34
N MET A 74 -10.03 2.23 -3.67
CA MET A 74 -9.03 2.36 -2.62
C MET A 74 -9.57 1.72 -1.33
N LEU A 75 -8.67 1.10 -0.57
CA LEU A 75 -9.00 0.60 0.76
C LEU A 75 -9.32 1.79 1.67
N GLU A 76 -10.19 1.56 2.64
CA GLU A 76 -10.57 2.55 3.64
C GLU A 76 -9.35 2.94 4.51
N GLY A 77 -9.20 4.24 4.77
CA GLY A 77 -8.08 4.80 5.54
C GLY A 77 -8.15 6.30 5.71
#